data_AF-A0A916R0H1-F1
#
_entry.id   AF-A0A916R0H1-F1
#
_cell.length_a   1.000
_cell.length_b   1.000
_cell.length_c   1.000
_cell.angle_alpha   90.00
_cell.angle_beta   90.00
_cell.angle_gamma   90.00
#
_symmetry.space_group_name_H-M   'P 1'
#
loop_
_entity.id
_entity.type
_entity.pdbx_description
1 polymer ?
#
loop_
_entity_poly.entity_id
_entity_poly.type
_entity_poly.pdbx_seq_one_letter_code
_entity_poly.pdbx_strand_id
1 'polypeptide(L)'
;MSKHKDFETDIPRADDTDLTYAKRLEQEGQREIYIRKALRAHFDMTIEEVIETCASLNRARGYELNVLRSRFPALTEARFAYKIAQTLTIPKDEARGWAKKIIAAEDKG
;
A
#
# COMPACT_ATOMS: atom_id res chain seq x y z
N MET A 1 4.86 -21.56 2.77
CA MET A 1 6.06 -20.86 2.27
C MET A 1 5.63 -20.01 1.09
N SER A 2 5.43 -18.70 1.30
CA SER A 2 5.04 -17.81 0.18
C SER A 2 6.28 -17.59 -0.66
N LYS A 3 6.30 -18.11 -1.90
CA LYS A 3 7.29 -17.69 -2.90
C LYS A 3 7.13 -16.18 -3.02
N HIS A 4 8.19 -15.41 -2.74
CA HIS A 4 8.18 -14.00 -3.06
C HIS A 4 7.93 -13.89 -4.56
N LYS A 5 6.70 -13.50 -4.93
CA LYS A 5 6.35 -13.21 -6.32
C LYS A 5 7.20 -12.02 -6.72
N ASP A 6 7.90 -12.11 -7.84
CA ASP A 6 8.70 -11.00 -8.34
C ASP A 6 7.80 -10.11 -9.21
N PHE A 7 7.67 -8.84 -8.81
CA PHE A 7 6.80 -7.90 -9.51
C PHE A 7 7.24 -7.68 -10.95
N GLU A 8 8.52 -7.88 -11.28
CA GLU A 8 9.02 -7.77 -12.66
C GLU A 8 8.53 -8.92 -13.56
N THR A 9 8.17 -10.06 -12.96
CA THR A 9 7.71 -11.25 -13.67
C THR A 9 6.20 -11.46 -13.63
N ASP A 10 5.49 -10.68 -12.80
CA ASP A 10 4.04 -10.71 -12.66
C ASP A 10 3.36 -9.88 -13.77
N ILE A 11 3.60 -10.23 -15.03
CA ILE A 11 3.22 -9.40 -16.17
C ILE A 11 1.68 -9.23 -16.25
N PRO A 12 1.16 -8.03 -16.62
CA PRO A 12 -0.27 -7.83 -16.88
C PRO A 12 -0.80 -8.76 -17.97
N ARG A 13 -2.09 -9.12 -17.88
CA ARG A 13 -2.77 -9.85 -18.95
C ARG A 13 -2.95 -8.94 -20.17
N ALA A 14 -3.20 -9.53 -21.34
CA ALA A 14 -3.33 -8.77 -22.59
C ALA A 14 -4.47 -7.72 -22.56
N ASP A 15 -5.49 -7.97 -21.74
CA ASP A 15 -6.66 -7.10 -21.52
C ASP A 15 -6.59 -6.32 -20.20
N ASP A 16 -5.53 -6.48 -19.40
CA ASP A 16 -5.35 -5.71 -18.17
C ASP A 16 -5.00 -4.26 -18.53
N THR A 17 -5.85 -3.33 -18.10
CA THR A 17 -5.47 -1.93 -17.84
C THR A 17 -4.65 -1.84 -16.55
N ASP A 18 -4.00 -0.71 -16.32
CA ASP A 18 -3.35 -0.34 -15.06
C ASP A 18 -4.25 -0.62 -13.83
N LEU A 19 -5.51 -0.18 -13.86
CA LEU A 19 -6.46 -0.34 -12.76
C LEU A 19 -6.90 -1.80 -12.57
N THR A 20 -7.17 -2.52 -13.66
CA THR A 20 -7.64 -3.91 -13.58
C THR A 20 -6.51 -4.85 -13.14
N TYR A 21 -5.28 -4.59 -13.61
CA TYR A 21 -4.06 -5.20 -13.10
C TYR A 21 -3.89 -4.96 -11.59
N ALA A 22 -3.95 -3.70 -11.15
CA ALA A 22 -3.76 -3.35 -9.75
C ALA A 22 -4.81 -3.99 -8.83
N LYS A 23 -6.08 -4.03 -9.27
CA LYS A 23 -7.17 -4.71 -8.56
C LYS A 23 -6.94 -6.22 -8.46
N ARG A 24 -6.44 -6.86 -9.51
CA ARG A 24 -6.08 -8.27 -9.47
C ARG A 24 -4.99 -8.53 -8.44
N LEU A 25 -3.93 -7.72 -8.43
CA LEU A 25 -2.85 -7.84 -7.43
C LEU A 25 -3.37 -7.65 -6.00
N GLU A 26 -4.29 -6.70 -5.78
CA GLU A 26 -4.95 -6.52 -4.49
C GLU A 26 -5.74 -7.78 -4.07
N GLN A 27 -6.48 -8.39 -5.01
CA GLN A 27 -7.22 -9.64 -4.75
C GLN A 27 -6.29 -10.82 -4.44
N GLU A 28 -5.10 -10.85 -5.03
CA GLU A 28 -4.05 -11.83 -4.74
C GLU A 28 -3.36 -11.58 -3.38
N GLY A 29 -3.76 -10.54 -2.65
CA GLY A 29 -3.24 -10.22 -1.32
C GLY A 29 -1.92 -9.45 -1.35
N GLN A 30 -1.61 -8.79 -2.46
CA GLN A 30 -0.41 -7.96 -2.54
C GLN A 30 -0.58 -6.66 -1.75
N ARG A 31 0.53 -6.21 -1.16
CA ARG A 31 0.63 -4.93 -0.47
C ARG A 31 0.70 -3.77 -1.46
N GLU A 32 0.26 -2.59 -1.05
CA GLU A 32 0.35 -1.40 -1.89
C GLU A 32 1.78 -1.14 -2.42
N ILE A 33 2.83 -1.32 -1.60
CA ILE A 33 4.20 -1.12 -2.10
C ILE A 33 4.59 -2.07 -3.22
N TYR A 34 4.06 -3.29 -3.22
CA TYR A 34 4.28 -4.24 -4.31
C TYR A 34 3.57 -3.75 -5.57
N ILE A 35 2.30 -3.38 -5.43
CA ILE A 35 1.47 -2.90 -6.54
C ILE A 35 2.08 -1.65 -7.17
N ARG A 36 2.59 -0.70 -6.38
CA ARG A 36 3.30 0.49 -6.87
C ARG A 36 4.50 0.15 -7.74
N LYS A 37 5.32 -0.84 -7.32
CA LYS A 37 6.48 -1.30 -8.09
C LYS A 37 6.05 -2.00 -9.37
N ALA A 38 5.03 -2.85 -9.27
CA ALA A 38 4.49 -3.59 -10.39
C ALA A 38 3.90 -2.67 -11.47
N LEU A 39 3.14 -1.65 -11.05
CA LEU A 39 2.58 -0.65 -11.98
C LEU A 39 3.70 0.09 -12.73
N ARG A 40 4.72 0.58 -12.02
CA ARG A 40 5.86 1.28 -12.64
C ARG A 40 6.72 0.39 -13.54
N ALA A 41 6.71 -0.92 -13.31
CA ALA A 41 7.49 -1.87 -14.11
C ALA A 41 6.80 -2.19 -15.45
N HIS A 42 5.47 -2.19 -15.48
CA HIS A 42 4.70 -2.69 -16.62
C HIS A 42 3.88 -1.63 -17.35
N PHE A 43 3.66 -0.47 -16.73
CA PHE A 43 2.95 0.65 -17.29
C PHE A 43 3.82 1.91 -17.22
N ASP A 44 3.75 2.74 -18.26
CA ASP A 44 4.45 4.03 -18.32
C ASP A 44 3.69 5.08 -17.50
N MET A 45 3.66 4.89 -16.18
CA MET A 45 2.96 5.74 -15.24
C MET A 45 3.92 6.62 -14.45
N THR A 46 3.53 7.87 -14.27
CA THR A 46 4.14 8.79 -13.31
C THR A 46 3.92 8.33 -11.87
N ILE A 47 4.68 8.90 -10.93
CA ILE A 47 4.52 8.57 -9.51
C ILE A 47 3.13 9.00 -9.01
N GLU A 48 2.63 10.12 -9.51
CA GLU A 48 1.34 10.70 -9.19
C GLU A 48 0.19 9.76 -9.62
N GLU A 49 0.20 9.28 -10.87
CA GLU A 49 -0.81 8.34 -11.38
C GLU A 49 -0.82 7.02 -10.60
N VAL A 50 0.37 6.53 -10.21
CA VAL A 50 0.50 5.34 -9.37
C VAL A 50 -0.11 5.55 -7.98
N ILE A 51 0.13 6.70 -7.37
CA ILE A 51 -0.44 7.06 -6.06
C ILE A 51 -1.96 7.14 -6.15
N GLU A 52 -2.50 7.78 -7.17
CA GLU A 52 -3.93 7.92 -7.40
C GLU A 52 -4.60 6.57 -7.62
N THR A 53 -4.02 5.72 -8.46
CA THR A 53 -4.50 4.35 -8.70
C THR A 53 -4.54 3.55 -7.40
N CYS A 54 -3.44 3.58 -6.65
CA CYS A 54 -3.33 2.87 -5.37
C CYS A 54 -4.24 3.44 -4.28
N ALA A 55 -4.67 4.70 -4.37
CA ALA A 55 -5.60 5.29 -3.42
C ALA A 55 -6.99 4.65 -3.43
N SER A 56 -7.35 3.99 -4.52
CA SER A 56 -8.60 3.21 -4.62
C SER A 56 -8.51 1.79 -4.04
N LEU A 57 -7.30 1.30 -3.75
CA LEU A 57 -7.02 -0.09 -3.35
C LEU A 57 -6.99 -0.23 -1.81
N ASN A 58 -8.17 -0.11 -1.21
CA ASN A 58 -8.33 -0.06 0.25
C ASN A 58 -7.79 -1.30 0.99
N ARG A 59 -7.87 -2.50 0.39
CA ARG A 59 -7.38 -3.73 1.03
C ARG A 59 -5.86 -3.79 0.98
N ALA A 60 -5.26 -3.48 -0.16
CA ALA A 60 -3.81 -3.44 -0.32
C ALA A 60 -3.18 -2.38 0.58
N ARG A 61 -3.82 -1.20 0.68
CA ARG A 61 -3.44 -0.11 1.59
C ARG A 61 -3.57 -0.52 3.05
N GLY A 62 -4.71 -1.09 3.45
CA GLY A 62 -4.91 -1.59 4.81
C GLY A 62 -3.85 -2.63 5.19
N TYR A 63 -3.52 -3.55 4.27
CA TYR A 63 -2.47 -4.54 4.51
C TYR A 63 -1.08 -3.91 4.64
N GLU A 64 -0.73 -2.93 3.79
CA GLU A 64 0.51 -2.16 3.93
C GLU A 64 0.63 -1.50 5.31
N LEU A 65 -0.44 -0.84 5.77
CA LEU A 65 -0.50 -0.15 7.06
C LEU A 65 -0.35 -1.13 8.24
N ASN A 66 -1.02 -2.28 8.18
CA ASN A 66 -0.89 -3.32 9.20
C ASN A 66 0.54 -3.86 9.26
N VAL A 67 1.15 -4.18 8.12
CA VAL A 67 2.54 -4.64 8.07
C VAL A 67 3.51 -3.57 8.57
N LEU A 68 3.26 -2.30 8.21
CA LEU A 68 4.05 -1.17 8.71
C LEU A 68 3.95 -1.07 10.23
N ARG A 69 2.75 -1.23 10.79
CA ARG A 69 2.53 -1.20 12.23
C ARG A 69 3.20 -2.38 12.94
N SER A 70 3.05 -3.60 12.43
CA SER A 70 3.71 -4.80 12.99
C SER A 70 5.23 -4.71 12.96
N ARG A 71 5.80 -4.03 11.94
CA ARG A 71 7.25 -3.78 11.86
C ARG A 71 7.73 -2.73 12.85
N PHE A 72 6.86 -1.80 13.22
CA PHE A 72 7.18 -0.66 14.07
C PHE A 72 6.19 -0.48 15.23
N PRO A 73 6.03 -1.48 16.11
CA PRO A 73 4.97 -1.50 17.12
C PRO A 73 5.19 -0.47 18.25
N ALA A 74 6.44 -0.05 18.48
CA ALA A 74 6.78 0.90 19.53
C ALA A 74 6.70 2.37 19.09
N LEU A 75 6.34 2.66 17.84
CA LEU A 75 6.22 4.05 17.40
C LEU A 75 5.00 4.71 18.03
N THR A 76 5.21 5.93 18.53
CA THR A 76 4.14 6.84 18.93
C THR A 76 3.27 7.23 17.73
N GLU A 77 2.04 7.67 17.96
CA GLU A 77 1.13 8.12 16.91
C GLU A 77 1.78 9.11 15.94
N ALA A 78 2.46 10.13 16.45
CA ALA A 78 3.12 11.14 15.62
C ALA A 78 4.23 10.55 14.74
N ARG A 79 5.05 9.63 15.27
CA ARG A 79 6.12 8.97 14.51
C ARG A 79 5.56 7.97 13.51
N PHE A 80 4.48 7.27 13.86
CA PHE A 80 3.81 6.35 12.97
C PHE A 80 3.11 7.09 11.81
N ALA A 81 2.42 8.19 12.10
CA ALA A 81 1.85 9.08 11.08
C ALA A 81 2.93 9.59 10.09
N TYR A 82 4.10 9.96 10.59
CA TYR A 82 5.22 10.32 9.71
C TYR A 82 5.65 9.16 8.81
N LYS A 83 5.69 7.93 9.33
CA LYS A 83 6.01 6.75 8.51
C LYS A 83 4.93 6.45 7.47
N ILE A 84 3.66 6.54 7.84
CA ILE A 84 2.54 6.38 6.89
C ILE A 84 2.65 7.42 5.76
N ALA A 85 2.88 8.70 6.09
CA ALA A 85 3.01 9.77 5.11
C ALA A 85 4.15 9.50 4.11
N GLN A 86 5.29 9.01 4.60
CA GLN A 86 6.41 8.63 3.73
C GLN A 86 6.09 7.42 2.85
N THR A 87 5.50 6.37 3.43
CA THR A 87 5.22 5.11 2.73
C THR A 87 4.14 5.27 1.65
N LEU A 88 3.07 6.00 1.95
CA LEU A 88 1.95 6.19 1.04
C LEU A 88 2.09 7.47 0.20
N THR A 89 3.08 8.32 0.47
CA THR A 89 3.27 9.59 -0.22
C THR A 89 2.02 10.49 -0.10
N ILE A 90 1.45 10.57 1.10
CA ILE A 90 0.23 11.34 1.40
C ILE A 90 0.51 12.48 2.39
N PRO A 91 -0.37 13.50 2.46
CA PRO A 91 -0.24 14.57 3.46
C PRO A 91 -0.21 14.04 4.89
N LYS A 92 0.56 14.71 5.76
CA LYS A 92 0.72 14.32 7.16
C LYS A 92 -0.60 14.29 7.93
N ASP A 93 -1.53 15.19 7.62
CA ASP A 93 -2.81 15.27 8.32
C ASP A 93 -3.71 14.08 7.99
N GLU A 94 -3.70 13.63 6.74
CA GLU A 94 -4.36 12.37 6.37
C GLU A 94 -3.70 11.19 7.10
N ALA A 95 -2.36 11.10 7.07
CA ALA A 95 -1.60 10.05 7.73
C ALA A 95 -1.83 9.99 9.26
N ARG A 96 -2.02 11.13 9.92
CA ARG A 96 -2.40 11.21 11.35
C ARG A 96 -3.76 10.54 11.60
N GLY A 97 -4.74 10.78 10.73
CA GLY A 97 -6.05 10.14 10.81
C GLY A 97 -5.95 8.61 10.78
N TRP A 98 -5.10 8.06 9.93
CA TRP A 98 -4.82 6.62 9.87
C TRP A 98 -4.10 6.12 11.13
N ALA A 99 -3.02 6.79 11.55
CA ALA A 99 -2.24 6.39 12.72
C ALA A 99 -3.10 6.32 13.99
N LYS A 100 -3.93 7.34 14.23
CA LYS A 100 -4.85 7.39 15.37
C LYS A 100 -5.84 6.23 15.36
N LYS A 101 -6.45 5.93 14.21
CA LYS A 101 -7.42 4.83 14.08
C LYS A 101 -6.78 3.46 14.37
N ILE A 102 -5.57 3.24 13.85
CA ILE A 102 -4.85 1.96 14.01
C ILE A 102 -4.46 1.75 15.48
N ILE A 103 -3.81 2.73 16.10
CA ILE A 103 -3.37 2.62 17.51
C ILE A 103 -4.59 2.48 18.44
N ALA A 104 -5.65 3.27 18.23
CA ALA A 104 -6.85 3.16 19.05
C ALA A 104 -7.61 1.83 18.89
N ALA A 105 -7.40 1.11 17.79
CA ALA A 105 -7.95 -0.24 17.62
C ALA A 105 -7.15 -1.30 18.38
N GLU A 106 -5.85 -1.06 18.63
CA GLU A 106 -5.00 -1.93 19.45
C GLU A 106 -5.37 -1.84 20.93
N ASP A 107 -5.68 -0.65 21.44
CA ASP A 107 -6.07 -0.44 22.85
C ASP A 107 -7.41 -1.10 23.23
N LYS A 108 -8.19 -1.54 22.25
CA LYS A 108 -9.51 -2.17 22.43
C LYS A 108 -9.49 -3.70 22.31
N GLY A 109 -8.37 -4.29 21.89
CA GLY A 109 -8.19 -5.74 21.73
C GLY A 109 -7.35 -6.33 22.85
#